data_AF-A0A699X429-F1
#
_entry.id   AF-A0A699X429-F1
#
_cell.length_a   1.000
_cell.length_b   1.000
_cell.length_c   1.000
_cell.angle_alpha   90.00
_cell.angle_beta   90.00
_cell.angle_gamma   90.00
#
_symmetry.space_group_name_H-M   'P 1'
#
loop_
_entity.id
_entity.type
_entity.pdbx_description
1 polymer ?
#
loop_
_entity_poly.entity_id
_entity_poly.type
_entity_poly.pdbx_seq_one_letter_code
_entity_poly.pdbx_strand_id
1 'polypeptide(L)'
;SKRRARKIKKKQAQTVGAEGEEDGHVSENEDLQQAQKIVSERKFDFNRFAAKFVNQSSVNTFVAFTRFYNDLDSEQLKRAHRFFHRVAYKMELGVLLCRVDIIHLFNKMMKGP
;
A
#
# COMPACT_ATOMS: atom_id res chain seq x y z
N SER A 1 -5.30 32.64 3.69
CA SER A 1 -6.38 32.84 2.68
C SER A 1 -5.78 33.15 1.30
N LYS A 2 -5.24 32.13 0.59
CA LYS A 2 -4.62 32.30 -0.75
C LYS A 2 -5.66 32.41 -1.88
N ARG A 3 -6.82 31.77 -1.72
CA ARG A 3 -7.96 31.88 -2.65
C ARG A 3 -8.49 33.32 -2.77
N ARG A 4 -8.49 34.08 -1.68
CA ARG A 4 -8.95 35.48 -1.68
C ARG A 4 -7.98 36.39 -2.44
N ALA A 5 -6.67 36.21 -2.23
CA ALA A 5 -5.63 36.93 -2.98
C ALA A 5 -5.69 36.65 -4.49
N ARG A 6 -5.95 35.39 -4.90
CA ARG A 6 -6.14 35.03 -6.33
C ARG A 6 -7.40 35.67 -6.94
N LYS A 7 -8.51 35.73 -6.20
CA LYS A 7 -9.74 36.42 -6.64
C LYS A 7 -9.54 37.93 -6.83
N ILE A 8 -8.73 38.55 -5.98
CA ILE A 8 -8.42 39.99 -6.07
C ILE A 8 -7.52 40.26 -7.29
N LYS A 9 -6.45 39.48 -7.49
CA LYS A 9 -5.58 39.60 -8.68
C LYS A 9 -6.35 39.38 -9.99
N LYS A 10 -7.23 38.37 -10.06
CA LYS A 10 -8.03 38.10 -11.27
C LYS A 10 -9.02 39.23 -11.59
N LYS A 11 -9.57 39.90 -10.57
CA LYS A 11 -10.43 41.08 -10.77
C LYS A 11 -9.64 42.31 -11.23
N GLN A 12 -8.45 42.53 -10.67
CA GLN A 12 -7.58 43.64 -11.08
C GLN A 12 -7.07 43.49 -12.52
N ALA A 13 -6.79 42.27 -12.97
CA ALA A 13 -6.39 41.97 -14.34
C ALA A 13 -7.52 42.14 -15.38
N GLN A 14 -8.80 42.10 -14.97
CA GLN A 14 -9.94 42.28 -15.87
C GLN A 14 -10.35 43.75 -16.03
N THR A 15 -9.93 44.66 -15.14
CA THR A 15 -10.31 46.08 -15.18
C THR A 15 -9.32 46.96 -15.94
N VAL A 16 -8.11 46.47 -16.21
CA VAL A 16 -7.07 47.20 -16.97
C VAL A 16 -6.96 46.54 -18.34
N GLY A 17 -7.75 47.04 -19.29
CA GLY A 17 -7.74 46.56 -20.66
C GLY A 17 -6.47 47.00 -21.40
N ALA A 18 -5.81 46.01 -21.99
CA ALA A 18 -4.80 46.05 -23.06
C ALA A 18 -3.36 46.52 -22.73
N GLU A 19 -2.42 45.77 -23.32
CA GLU A 19 -0.99 46.01 -23.54
C GLU A 19 -0.02 45.44 -22.49
N GLY A 20 0.50 44.25 -22.82
CA GLY A 20 1.52 43.50 -22.08
C GLY A 20 1.57 42.06 -22.58
N GLU A 21 2.30 41.84 -23.67
CA GLU A 21 2.69 40.52 -24.16
C GLU A 21 3.36 39.65 -23.07
N GLU A 22 3.16 38.34 -23.20
CA GLU A 22 3.99 37.26 -22.64
C GLU A 22 4.23 37.23 -21.12
N ASP A 23 3.27 36.74 -20.32
CA ASP A 23 3.61 35.86 -19.18
C ASP A 23 2.40 35.13 -18.53
N GLY A 24 1.45 34.67 -19.36
CA GLY A 24 0.16 34.13 -18.89
C GLY A 24 0.02 32.61 -18.84
N HIS A 25 1.06 31.86 -19.26
CA HIS A 25 0.98 30.40 -19.41
C HIS A 25 1.84 29.64 -18.37
N VAL A 26 1.91 30.19 -17.15
CA VAL A 26 2.28 29.42 -15.96
C VAL A 26 0.98 28.83 -15.38
N SER A 27 0.34 27.91 -16.09
CA SER A 27 0.61 26.46 -16.10
C SER A 27 -0.42 25.74 -15.21
N GLU A 28 -1.65 25.57 -15.74
CA GLU A 28 -2.59 24.58 -15.20
C GLU A 28 -1.92 23.19 -15.11
N ASN A 29 -0.95 22.93 -15.98
CA ASN A 29 -0.11 21.74 -15.95
C ASN A 29 0.76 21.66 -14.68
N GLU A 30 1.40 22.76 -14.25
CA GLU A 30 2.17 22.82 -13.00
C GLU A 30 1.27 22.71 -11.78
N ASP A 31 0.09 23.35 -11.79
CA ASP A 31 -0.88 23.23 -10.69
C ASP A 31 -1.40 21.77 -10.57
N LEU A 32 -1.66 21.09 -11.69
CA LEU A 32 -2.02 19.67 -11.72
C LEU A 32 -0.86 18.77 -11.28
N GLN A 33 0.36 19.04 -11.73
CA GLN A 33 1.55 18.28 -11.33
C GLN A 33 1.86 18.47 -9.84
N GLN A 34 1.68 19.68 -9.30
CA GLN A 34 1.88 19.97 -7.89
C GLN A 34 0.78 19.34 -7.03
N ALA A 35 -0.47 19.34 -7.50
CA ALA A 35 -1.55 18.61 -6.85
C ALA A 35 -1.29 17.08 -6.86
N GLN A 36 -0.86 16.52 -7.99
CA GLN A 36 -0.49 15.10 -8.08
C GLN A 36 0.67 14.74 -7.15
N LYS A 37 1.71 15.59 -7.06
CA LYS A 37 2.83 15.41 -6.11
C LYS A 37 2.38 15.47 -4.66
N ILE A 38 1.56 16.45 -4.28
CA ILE A 38 1.05 16.55 -2.89
C ILE A 38 0.20 15.33 -2.54
N VAL A 39 -0.59 14.85 -3.48
CA VAL A 39 -1.41 13.65 -3.29
C VAL A 39 -0.52 12.41 -3.25
N SER A 40 0.51 12.27 -4.08
CA SER A 40 1.43 11.11 -4.02
C SER A 40 2.32 11.09 -2.77
N GLU A 41 2.82 12.24 -2.31
CA GLU A 41 3.65 12.38 -1.11
C GLU A 41 2.85 12.12 0.19
N ARG A 42 1.54 12.41 0.18
CA ARG A 42 0.63 12.13 1.31
C ARG A 42 -0.13 10.82 1.16
N LYS A 43 0.01 10.11 0.03
CA LYS A 43 -0.63 8.82 -0.17
C LYS A 43 0.02 7.81 0.76
N PHE A 44 -0.80 7.23 1.63
CA PHE A 44 -0.37 6.11 2.44
C PHE A 44 -0.04 4.93 1.54
N ASP A 45 1.22 4.50 1.55
CA ASP A 45 1.67 3.30 0.87
C ASP A 45 1.36 2.07 1.73
N PHE A 46 0.21 1.45 1.45
CA PHE A 46 -0.22 0.23 2.13
C PHE A 46 0.78 -0.91 1.95
N ASN A 47 1.42 -1.04 0.78
CA ASN A 47 2.37 -2.11 0.52
C ASN A 47 3.63 -1.93 1.37
N ARG A 48 4.16 -0.70 1.44
CA ARG A 48 5.29 -0.38 2.32
C ARG A 48 4.96 -0.58 3.79
N PHE A 49 3.74 -0.27 4.21
CA PHE A 49 3.30 -0.54 5.58
C PHE A 49 3.17 -2.04 5.85
N ALA A 50 2.50 -2.79 4.96
CA ALA A 50 2.27 -4.22 5.09
C ALA A 50 3.58 -5.03 5.09
N ALA A 51 4.57 -4.60 4.31
CA ALA A 51 5.90 -5.22 4.26
C ALA A 51 6.58 -5.33 5.64
N LYS A 52 6.29 -4.38 6.56
CA LYS A 52 6.82 -4.43 7.93
C LYS A 52 6.37 -5.66 8.72
N PHE A 53 5.23 -6.24 8.35
CA PHE A 53 4.59 -7.36 9.04
C PHE A 53 4.73 -8.69 8.27
N VAL A 54 5.45 -8.70 7.15
CA VAL A 54 5.76 -9.91 6.40
C VAL A 54 7.26 -10.13 6.43
N ASN A 55 7.72 -10.60 7.59
CA ASN A 55 9.11 -10.96 7.85
C ASN A 55 9.20 -12.39 8.41
N GLN A 56 10.43 -12.90 8.56
CA GLN A 56 10.66 -14.27 9.04
C GLN A 56 10.02 -14.53 10.42
N SER A 57 10.03 -13.56 11.33
CA SER A 57 9.42 -13.71 12.65
C SER A 57 7.90 -13.86 12.55
N SER A 58 7.25 -13.05 11.71
CA SER A 58 5.82 -13.19 11.43
C SER A 58 5.49 -14.55 10.82
N VAL A 59 6.30 -15.02 9.87
CA VAL A 59 6.15 -16.37 9.30
C VAL A 59 6.28 -17.44 10.39
N ASN A 60 7.30 -17.36 11.24
CA ASN A 60 7.50 -18.31 12.34
C ASN A 60 6.31 -18.35 13.30
N THR A 61 5.75 -17.19 13.66
CA THR A 61 4.57 -17.12 14.53
C THR A 61 3.36 -17.81 13.89
N PHE A 62 3.10 -17.55 12.60
CA PHE A 62 1.99 -18.19 11.90
C PHE A 62 2.21 -19.70 11.71
N VAL A 63 3.46 -20.14 11.49
CA VAL A 63 3.81 -21.56 11.45
C VAL A 63 3.55 -22.21 12.81
N ALA A 64 4.01 -21.58 13.90
CA ALA A 64 3.78 -22.07 15.26
C ALA A 64 2.28 -22.16 15.60
N PHE A 65 1.51 -21.13 15.25
CA PHE A 65 0.05 -21.13 15.38
C PHE A 65 -0.60 -22.26 14.59
N THR A 66 -0.15 -22.48 13.35
CA THR A 66 -0.73 -23.51 12.45
C THR A 66 -0.38 -24.93 12.89
N ARG A 67 0.60 -25.14 13.78
CA ARG A 67 0.85 -26.49 14.36
C ARG A 67 -0.33 -27.03 15.15
N PHE A 68 -1.19 -26.17 15.66
CA PHE A 68 -2.41 -26.54 16.40
C PHE A 68 -3.62 -26.77 15.47
N TYR A 69 -3.41 -27.03 14.18
CA TYR A 69 -4.48 -27.08 13.17
C TYR A 69 -5.65 -28.03 13.48
N ASN A 70 -5.45 -29.06 14.31
CA ASN A 70 -6.51 -29.97 14.74
C ASN A 70 -7.48 -29.32 15.75
N ASP A 71 -7.02 -28.29 16.46
CA ASP A 71 -7.76 -27.56 17.50
C ASP A 71 -8.27 -26.20 16.99
N LEU A 72 -7.93 -25.82 15.76
CA LEU A 72 -8.33 -24.54 15.17
C LEU A 72 -9.69 -24.62 14.49
N ASP A 73 -10.50 -23.58 14.66
CA ASP A 73 -11.74 -23.43 13.90
C ASP A 73 -11.49 -23.03 12.43
N SER A 74 -12.56 -23.05 11.62
CA SER A 74 -12.48 -22.71 10.19
C SER A 74 -12.02 -21.26 9.94
N GLU A 75 -12.38 -20.32 10.81
CA GLU A 75 -12.00 -18.91 10.64
C GLU A 75 -10.52 -18.68 10.93
N GLN A 76 -10.00 -19.35 11.96
CA GLN A 76 -8.60 -19.38 12.36
C GLN A 76 -7.73 -20.01 11.26
N LEU A 77 -8.16 -21.15 10.69
CA LEU A 77 -7.49 -21.78 9.56
C LEU A 77 -7.51 -20.88 8.31
N LYS A 78 -8.64 -20.23 8.01
CA LYS A 78 -8.73 -19.24 6.92
C LYS A 78 -7.81 -18.05 7.15
N ARG A 79 -7.56 -17.65 8.40
CA ARG A 79 -6.62 -16.57 8.74
C ARG A 79 -5.18 -16.98 8.43
N ALA A 80 -4.78 -18.19 8.84
CA ALA A 80 -3.47 -18.74 8.51
C ALA A 80 -3.27 -18.89 6.99
N HIS A 81 -4.26 -19.47 6.30
CA HIS A 81 -4.24 -19.62 4.84
C HIS A 81 -4.09 -18.29 4.10
N ARG A 82 -4.89 -17.27 4.46
CA ARG A 82 -4.78 -15.92 3.87
C ARG A 82 -3.42 -15.28 4.11
N PHE A 83 -2.82 -15.50 5.27
CA PHE A 83 -1.48 -15.02 5.57
C PHE A 83 -0.45 -15.68 4.65
N PHE A 84 -0.39 -17.01 4.60
CA PHE A 84 0.58 -17.73 3.76
C PHE A 84 0.41 -17.42 2.27
N HIS A 85 -0.83 -17.33 1.78
CA HIS A 85 -1.10 -16.87 0.41
C HIS A 85 -0.55 -15.46 0.15
N ARG A 86 -0.71 -14.53 1.11
CA ARG A 86 -0.17 -13.17 0.96
C ARG A 86 1.36 -13.19 0.90
N VAL A 87 2.02 -13.97 1.77
CA VAL A 87 3.49 -14.11 1.75
C VAL A 87 3.97 -14.63 0.39
N ALA A 88 3.36 -15.71 -0.11
CA ALA A 88 3.77 -16.35 -1.35
C ALA A 88 3.49 -15.50 -2.60
N TYR A 89 2.28 -14.94 -2.72
CA TYR A 89 1.80 -14.39 -4.00
C TYR A 89 1.62 -12.88 -4.04
N LYS A 90 1.38 -12.22 -2.89
CA LYS A 90 1.19 -10.76 -2.86
C LYS A 90 2.47 -10.00 -2.56
N MET A 91 3.35 -10.61 -1.76
CA MET A 91 4.64 -10.04 -1.41
C MET A 91 5.80 -10.68 -2.17
N GLU A 92 5.54 -11.75 -2.94
CA GLU A 92 6.55 -12.51 -3.69
C GLU A 92 7.68 -13.08 -2.81
N LEU A 93 7.38 -13.33 -1.54
CA LEU A 93 8.32 -13.86 -0.53
C LEU A 93 8.12 -15.36 -0.30
N GLY A 94 7.73 -16.10 -1.35
CA GLY A 94 7.45 -17.54 -1.28
C GLY A 94 8.64 -18.38 -0.76
N VAL A 95 9.86 -17.92 -0.99
CA VAL A 95 11.10 -18.56 -0.48
C VAL A 95 11.08 -18.71 1.04
N LEU A 96 10.44 -17.79 1.78
CA LEU A 96 10.32 -17.88 3.25
C LEU A 96 9.50 -19.09 3.71
N LEU A 97 8.67 -19.68 2.83
CA LEU A 97 7.85 -20.86 3.10
C LEU A 97 8.51 -22.17 2.67
N CYS A 98 9.63 -22.14 1.94
CA CYS A 98 10.33 -23.32 1.43
C CYS A 98 11.18 -24.05 2.49
N ARG A 99 10.96 -23.79 3.77
CA ARG A 99 11.66 -24.47 4.88
C ARG A 99 11.06 -25.87 5.08
N VAL A 100 11.93 -26.86 5.34
CA VAL A 100 11.55 -28.29 5.41
C VAL A 100 10.44 -28.56 6.44
N ASP A 101 10.51 -27.93 7.61
CA ASP A 101 9.50 -28.06 8.66
C ASP A 101 8.11 -27.50 8.25
N ILE A 102 8.08 -26.41 7.46
CA ILE A 102 6.84 -25.80 6.96
C ILE A 102 6.20 -26.72 5.91
N ILE A 103 7.02 -27.24 4.98
CA ILE A 103 6.55 -28.20 3.96
C ILE A 103 6.03 -29.47 4.64
N HIS A 104 6.75 -29.98 5.64
CA HIS A 104 6.30 -31.13 6.43
C HIS A 104 4.99 -30.85 7.16
N LEU A 105 4.84 -29.69 7.79
CA LEU A 105 3.59 -29.27 8.45
C LEU A 105 2.42 -29.27 7.46
N PHE A 106 2.57 -28.62 6.29
CA PHE A 106 1.51 -28.59 5.28
C PHE A 106 1.18 -29.98 4.73
N ASN A 107 2.17 -30.84 4.52
CA ASN A 107 1.94 -32.21 4.07
C ASN A 107 1.14 -33.01 5.12
N LYS A 108 1.53 -32.91 6.39
CA LYS A 108 0.82 -33.53 7.52
C LYS A 108 -0.63 -33.04 7.65
N MET A 109 -0.88 -31.76 7.42
CA MET A 109 -2.23 -31.19 7.42
C MET A 109 -3.13 -31.78 6.32
N MET A 110 -2.56 -32.06 5.13
CA MET A 110 -3.35 -32.56 4.00
C MET A 110 -3.51 -34.08 3.99
N LYS A 111 -2.46 -34.81 4.39
CA LYS A 111 -2.41 -36.28 4.26
C LYS A 111 -2.59 -37.03 5.58
N GLY A 112 -2.60 -36.31 6.70
CA GLY A 112 -2.56 -36.92 8.02
C GLY A 112 -1.14 -37.23 8.50
N PRO A 113 -1.00 -37.77 9.72
CA PRO A 113 0.28 -38.15 10.31
C PRO A 113 1.00 -39.27 9.54
#